data_AF-A0A973YNR1-F1
#
_entry.id   AF-A0A973YNR1-F1
#
_cell.length_a   1.000
_cell.length_b   1.000
_cell.length_c   1.000
_cell.angle_alpha   90.00
_cell.angle_beta   90.00
_cell.angle_gamma   90.00
#
_symmetry.space_group_name_H-M   'P 1'
#
loop_
_entity.id
_entity.type
_entity.pdbx_description
1 polymer ?
#
loop_
_entity_poly.entity_id
_entity_poly.type
_entity_poly.pdbx_seq_one_letter_code
_entity_poly.pdbx_strand_id
1 'polypeptide(L)'
;EVVAAEAAPLDGQAVRLAVHHFGNPAEAESLAARLAAALPACPPAQISSLPAVLAAHAGLGVLAVIVGKRPGPAGPAGLST
;
A
#
# COMPACT_ATOMS: atom_id res chain seq x y z
N GLU A 1 9.54 4.77 -7.30
CA GLU A 1 9.74 4.76 -5.83
C GLU A 1 9.93 3.31 -5.35
N VAL A 2 10.67 3.07 -4.27
CA VAL A 2 10.93 1.71 -3.71
C VAL A 2 9.62 0.97 -3.44
N VAL A 3 8.59 1.68 -2.96
CA VAL A 3 7.25 1.12 -2.74
C VAL A 3 6.65 0.52 -4.01
N ALA A 4 6.81 1.16 -5.17
CA ALA A 4 6.24 0.66 -6.42
C ALA A 4 6.93 -0.63 -6.89
N ALA A 5 8.23 -0.75 -6.65
CA ALA A 5 8.96 -1.99 -6.93
C ALA A 5 8.51 -3.12 -6.00
N GLU A 6 8.36 -2.84 -4.70
CA GLU A 6 7.86 -3.82 -3.73
C GLU A 6 6.41 -4.21 -3.97
N ALA A 7 5.56 -3.28 -4.39
CA ALA A 7 4.14 -3.49 -4.60
C ALA A 7 3.78 -3.99 -6.00
N ALA A 8 4.77 -4.20 -6.89
CA ALA A 8 4.55 -4.80 -8.20
C ALA A 8 3.87 -6.17 -8.02
N PRO A 9 2.65 -6.36 -8.56
CA PRO A 9 1.95 -7.62 -8.41
C PRO A 9 2.71 -8.72 -9.15
N LEU A 10 3.03 -9.79 -8.42
CA LEU A 10 3.46 -11.05 -8.99
C LEU A 10 2.21 -11.85 -9.40
N ASP A 11 2.33 -12.70 -10.42
CA ASP A 11 1.21 -13.53 -10.88
C ASP A 11 0.59 -14.31 -9.72
N GLY A 12 -0.73 -14.22 -9.60
CA GLY A 12 -1.47 -14.87 -8.52
C GLY A 12 -1.28 -14.25 -7.13
N GLN A 13 -0.85 -12.98 -7.00
CA GLN A 13 -0.81 -12.24 -5.74
C GLN A 13 -1.65 -10.97 -5.80
N ALA A 14 -2.53 -10.78 -4.81
CA ALA A 14 -3.25 -9.54 -4.58
C ALA A 14 -2.45 -8.62 -3.65
N VAL A 15 -2.24 -7.38 -4.09
CA VAL A 15 -1.54 -6.35 -3.30
C VAL A 15 -2.55 -5.35 -2.73
N ARG A 16 -2.30 -4.88 -1.50
CA ARG A 16 -3.04 -3.82 -0.80
C ARG A 16 -2.05 -2.83 -0.20
N LEU A 17 -2.38 -1.55 -0.28
CA LEU A 17 -1.55 -0.47 0.23
C LEU A 17 -2.28 0.29 1.34
N ALA A 18 -1.52 0.71 2.35
CA ALA A 18 -1.96 1.71 3.31
C ALA A 18 -0.90 2.82 3.44
N VAL A 19 -1.34 4.07 3.46
CA VAL A 19 -0.50 5.25 3.72
C VAL A 19 -0.90 5.80 5.07
N HIS A 20 0.01 5.77 6.04
CA HIS A 20 -0.21 6.38 7.33
C HIS A 20 0.50 7.72 7.40
N HIS A 21 -0.15 8.74 7.99
CA HIS A 21 0.41 10.08 8.10
C HIS A 21 0.32 10.63 9.52
N PHE A 22 1.17 11.60 9.85
CA PHE A 22 0.99 12.38 11.08
C PHE A 22 1.18 13.87 10.80
N GLY A 23 0.13 14.66 11.04
CA GLY A 23 0.16 16.12 10.85
C GLY A 23 0.25 16.62 9.40
N ASN A 24 0.28 15.71 8.40
CA ASN A 24 0.36 16.09 6.99
C ASN A 24 -0.56 15.22 6.08
N PRO A 25 -1.89 15.41 6.15
CA PRO A 25 -2.85 14.65 5.34
C PRO A 25 -2.72 14.94 3.84
N ALA A 26 -2.42 16.18 3.44
CA ALA A 26 -2.33 16.56 2.04
C ALA A 26 -1.19 15.83 1.31
N GLU A 27 -0.02 15.70 1.95
CA GLU A 27 1.08 14.92 1.37
C GLU A 27 0.75 13.42 1.32
N ALA A 28 -0.04 12.91 2.28
CA ALA A 28 -0.50 11.53 2.27
C ALA A 28 -1.42 11.23 1.06
N GLU A 29 -2.33 12.15 0.76
CA GLU A 29 -3.21 12.08 -0.42
C GLU A 29 -2.41 12.17 -1.72
N SER A 30 -1.45 13.11 -1.79
CA SER A 30 -0.54 13.25 -2.93
C SER A 30 0.25 11.95 -3.19
N LEU A 31 0.82 11.37 -2.14
CA LEU A 31 1.54 10.10 -2.23
C LEU A 31 0.61 8.95 -2.66
N ALA A 32 -0.59 8.86 -2.10
CA ALA A 32 -1.57 7.84 -2.48
C ALA A 32 -1.96 7.96 -3.97
N ALA A 33 -2.13 9.19 -4.48
CA ALA A 33 -2.41 9.44 -5.90
C ALA A 33 -1.24 9.00 -6.80
N ARG A 34 0.01 9.32 -6.42
CA ARG A 34 1.20 8.84 -7.16
C ARG A 34 1.29 7.32 -7.18
N LEU A 35 1.00 6.65 -6.05
CA LEU A 35 0.99 5.19 -5.97
C LEU A 35 -0.12 4.57 -6.82
N ALA A 36 -1.33 5.15 -6.83
CA ALA A 36 -2.42 4.69 -7.67
C ALA A 36 -2.09 4.81 -9.17
N ALA A 37 -1.43 5.89 -9.58
CA ALA A 37 -0.96 6.07 -10.95
C ALA A 37 0.15 5.07 -11.34
N ALA A 38 1.06 4.77 -10.41
CA ALA A 38 2.15 3.82 -10.64
C ALA A 38 1.70 2.35 -10.62
N LEU A 39 0.61 2.04 -9.91
CA LEU A 39 0.14 0.67 -9.65
C LEU A 39 -1.36 0.55 -9.98
N PRO A 40 -1.78 0.70 -11.24
CA PRO A 40 -3.21 0.73 -11.61
C PRO A 40 -3.94 -0.59 -11.36
N ALA A 41 -3.21 -1.71 -11.25
CA ALA A 41 -3.77 -3.02 -10.93
C ALA A 41 -4.06 -3.21 -9.42
N CYS A 42 -3.55 -2.31 -8.56
CA CYS A 42 -3.81 -2.33 -7.13
C CYS A 42 -5.01 -1.43 -6.81
N PRO A 43 -5.83 -1.77 -5.81
CA PRO A 43 -6.82 -0.81 -5.32
C PRO A 43 -6.12 0.41 -4.70
N PRO A 44 -6.81 1.57 -4.65
CA PRO A 44 -6.28 2.77 -4.02
C PRO A 44 -5.81 2.52 -2.58
N ALA A 45 -4.73 3.18 -2.19
CA ALA A 45 -4.17 3.04 -0.86
C ALA A 45 -5.15 3.58 0.21
N GLN A 46 -5.27 2.84 1.32
CA GLN A 46 -6.03 3.31 2.47
C GLN A 46 -5.23 4.35 3.24
N ILE A 47 -5.80 5.53 3.45
CA ILE A 47 -5.14 6.59 4.22
C ILE A 47 -5.61 6.53 5.67
N SER A 48 -4.68 6.56 6.62
CA SER A 48 -5.02 6.62 8.04
C SER A 48 -4.01 7.47 8.83
N SER A 49 -4.41 7.92 10.02
CA SER A 49 -3.52 8.68 10.90
C SER A 49 -2.65 7.73 11.74
N LEU A 50 -1.38 8.08 11.92
CA LEU A 50 -0.48 7.39 12.84
C LEU A 50 -0.86 7.66 14.30
N PRO A 51 -0.85 6.63 15.17
CA PRO A 51 -0.94 6.82 16.61
C PRO A 51 0.15 7.75 17.14
N ALA A 52 -0.19 8.56 18.14
CA ALA A 52 0.70 9.58 18.71
C ALA A 52 2.06 9.03 19.21
N VAL A 53 2.12 7.77 19.64
CA VAL A 53 3.36 7.14 20.11
C VAL A 53 4.37 6.95 18.98
N LEU A 54 3.92 6.52 17.79
CA LEU A 54 4.80 6.37 16.63
C LEU A 54 5.23 7.74 16.10
N ALA A 55 4.30 8.68 16.09
CA ALA A 55 4.57 10.05 15.69
C ALA A 55 5.60 10.76 16.59
N ALA A 56 5.58 10.50 17.90
CA ALA A 56 6.56 11.07 18.84
C ALA A 56 8.00 10.66 18.51
N HIS A 57 8.20 9.46 17.93
CA HIS A 57 9.53 8.95 17.58
C HIS A 57 9.92 9.27 16.14
N ALA A 58 8.95 9.27 15.21
CA ALA A 58 9.22 9.52 13.79
C ALA A 58 9.20 11.02 13.41
N GLY A 59 8.52 11.85 14.20
CA GLY A 59 8.40 13.29 13.98
C GLY A 59 7.15 13.72 13.22
N LEU A 60 6.88 15.02 13.26
CA LEU A 60 5.79 15.67 12.51
C LEU A 60 6.05 15.58 11.00
N GLY A 61 4.99 15.32 10.22
CA GLY A 61 5.07 15.24 8.76
C GLY A 61 5.52 13.89 8.20
N VAL A 62 5.72 12.88 9.05
CA VAL A 62 6.04 11.52 8.61
C VAL A 62 4.92 10.92 7.76
N LEU A 63 5.33 10.16 6.74
CA LEU A 63 4.49 9.26 5.97
C LEU A 63 5.07 7.85 6.02
N ALA A 64 4.22 6.85 6.26
CA ALA A 64 4.59 5.45 6.23
C ALA A 64 3.72 4.71 5.21
N VAL A 65 4.34 3.88 4.36
CA VAL A 65 3.61 3.06 3.40
C VAL A 65 3.74 1.59 3.76
N ILE A 66 2.61 0.91 3.86
CA ILE A 66 2.51 -0.51 4.17
C ILE A 66 2.08 -1.24 2.90
N VAL A 67 2.83 -2.28 2.54
CA VAL A 67 2.54 -3.17 1.40
C VAL A 67 2.08 -4.53 1.94
N GLY A 68 0.78 -4.79 1.85
CA GLY A 68 0.21 -6.09 2.15
C GLY A 68 0.11 -6.94 0.89
N LYS A 69 0.74 -8.12 0.89
CA LYS A 69 0.60 -9.11 -0.18
C LYS A 69 -0.21 -10.29 0.33
N ARG A 70 -1.18 -10.74 -0.45
CA ARG A 70 -1.94 -11.95 -0.19
C ARG A 70 -1.93 -12.81 -1.45
N PRO A 71 -1.78 -14.14 -1.33
CA PRO A 71 -2.07 -15.02 -2.45
C PRO A 71 -3.44 -14.68 -3.03
N GLY A 72 -3.48 -14.43 -4.33
CA GLY A 72 -4.72 -14.41 -5.09
C GLY A 72 -5.41 -15.76 -4.94
N PRO A 73 -6.75 -15.82 -5.12
CA PRO A 73 -7.42 -17.11 -5.14
C PRO A 73 -6.71 -17.99 -6.16
N ALA A 74 -6.23 -19.16 -5.74
CA ALA A 74 -5.69 -20.15 -6.66
C ALA A 74 -6.78 -20.38 -7.72
N GLY A 75 -6.49 -20.08 -8.98
CA GLY A 75 -7.36 -20.49 -10.08
C GLY A 75 -7.61 -21.99 -9.96
N PRO A 76 -8.78 -22.50 -10.40
CA PRO A 76 -9.15 -23.89 -10.17
C PRO A 76 -8.02 -24.79 -10.66
N ALA A 77 -7.36 -25.47 -9.71
CA ALA A 77 -6.36 -26.47 -10.01
C ALA A 77 -7.01 -27.45 -10.98
N GLY A 78 -6.45 -27.57 -12.18
CA GLY A 78 -6.98 -28.43 -13.22
C GLY A 78 -7.19 -29.84 -12.68
N LEU A 79 -8.45 -30.22 -12.50
CA LEU A 79 -8.82 -31.63 -12.50
C LEU A 79 -8.69 -32.10 -13.95
N SER A 80 -7.49 -32.57 -14.31
CA SER A 80 -7.34 -33.46 -15.45
C SER A 80 -8.03 -34.78 -15.09
N THR A 81 -9.10 -35.07 -15.84
CA THR A 81 -9.75 -36.38 -15.84
C THR A 81 -8.88 -37.43 -16.53
#